data_AF-A0A229GHW8-F1
#
_entry.id   AF-A0A229GHW8-F1
#
_cell.length_a   1.000
_cell.length_b   1.000
_cell.length_c   1.000
_cell.angle_alpha   90.00
_cell.angle_beta   90.00
_cell.angle_gamma   90.00
#
_symmetry.space_group_name_H-M   'P 1'
#
loop_
_entity.id
_entity.type
_entity.pdbx_description
1 polymer ?
#
loop_
_entity_poly.entity_id
_entity_poly.type
_entity_poly.pdbx_seq_one_letter_code
_entity_poly.pdbx_strand_id
1 'polypeptide(L)'
;MSYRLDAVIGDFDRLRSWAEGVTEAVVAPLAQRLGLMPLPTALRSDLPRIPSALSQGGPVAHVKADFWGGDGHQAAALWRAGVQVWGPVRTSEFDGPREDWPINAALARLGVVSAGPGAPDYRDLFVEVGLGQGRDEGDWRWAALKAYDAADYDEWYAREQAKREYEARAAAERAIYERLPGIPVPLNGKEIIALLGIPQGRTIGAAIRHLQELHVDRGPLSREVAEAALCAWAAERGLPSSTEGEDTVPTGS
;
A
#
# COMPACT_ATOMS: atom_id res chain seq x y z
N MET A 1 -11.67 -16.56 1.14
CA MET A 1 -11.89 -15.17 1.61
C MET A 1 -13.18 -14.68 0.99
N SER A 2 -14.02 -13.96 1.73
CA SER A 2 -15.26 -13.37 1.21
C SER A 2 -15.06 -11.91 0.80
N TYR A 3 -15.81 -11.46 -0.20
CA TYR A 3 -15.85 -10.06 -0.63
C TYR A 3 -17.30 -9.67 -0.89
N ARG A 4 -17.77 -8.58 -0.26
CA ARG A 4 -19.13 -8.09 -0.41
C ARG A 4 -19.13 -6.57 -0.61
N LEU A 5 -19.80 -6.14 -1.67
CA LEU A 5 -19.97 -4.73 -1.99
C LEU A 5 -21.37 -4.49 -2.57
N ASP A 6 -22.04 -3.44 -2.11
CA ASP A 6 -23.21 -2.85 -2.74
C ASP A 6 -23.07 -1.34 -2.54
N ALA A 7 -22.70 -0.62 -3.60
CA ALA A 7 -22.24 0.77 -3.47
C ALA A 7 -22.48 1.59 -4.73
N VAL A 8 -22.52 2.91 -4.57
CA VAL A 8 -22.44 3.86 -5.69
C VAL A 8 -21.02 4.41 -5.78
N ILE A 9 -20.46 4.43 -6.98
CA ILE A 9 -19.14 5.00 -7.30
C ILE A 9 -19.34 6.20 -8.23
N GLY A 10 -18.62 7.29 -7.96
CA GLY A 10 -18.69 8.54 -8.72
C GLY A 10 -17.61 9.51 -8.24
N ASP A 11 -17.70 10.78 -8.62
CA ASP A 11 -16.80 11.83 -8.12
C ASP A 11 -16.90 11.97 -6.59
N PHE A 12 -15.75 11.98 -5.91
CA PHE A 12 -15.68 11.95 -4.44
C PHE A 12 -16.39 13.15 -3.79
N ASP A 13 -16.05 14.36 -4.25
CA ASP A 13 -16.53 15.61 -3.63
C ASP A 13 -18.04 15.75 -3.82
N ARG A 14 -18.56 15.38 -5.00
CA ARG A 14 -20.00 15.36 -5.29
C ARG A 14 -20.76 14.34 -4.46
N LEU A 15 -20.23 13.12 -4.34
CA LEU A 15 -20.84 12.10 -3.49
C LEU A 15 -20.86 12.56 -2.02
N ARG A 16 -19.77 13.16 -1.54
CA ARG A 16 -19.68 13.70 -0.17
C ARG A 16 -20.72 14.77 0.09
N SER A 17 -20.82 15.75 -0.82
CA SER A 17 -21.81 16.83 -0.71
C SER A 17 -23.25 16.31 -0.67
N TRP A 18 -23.56 15.26 -1.44
CA TRP A 18 -24.87 14.62 -1.36
C TRP A 18 -25.08 13.88 -0.03
N ALA A 19 -24.07 13.19 0.47
CA ALA A 19 -24.14 12.38 1.68
C ALA A 19 -24.33 13.21 2.97
N GLU A 20 -23.91 14.49 3.01
CA GLU A 20 -24.08 15.37 4.17
C GLU A 20 -25.55 15.52 4.62
N GLY A 21 -26.50 15.38 3.69
CA GLY A 21 -27.94 15.46 3.97
C GLY A 21 -28.61 14.11 4.24
N VAL A 22 -27.87 13.00 4.23
CA VAL A 22 -28.43 11.65 4.24
C VAL A 22 -27.85 10.83 5.39
N THR A 23 -28.70 10.51 6.36
CA THR A 23 -28.31 9.67 7.50
C THR A 23 -27.74 8.34 7.01
N GLU A 24 -26.65 7.89 7.63
CA GLU A 24 -25.90 6.67 7.30
C GLU A 24 -25.08 6.68 6.00
N ALA A 25 -25.26 7.68 5.13
CA ALA A 25 -24.45 7.82 3.93
C ALA A 25 -23.04 8.30 4.30
N VAL A 26 -22.04 7.53 3.87
CA VAL A 26 -20.63 7.86 4.06
C VAL A 26 -19.89 7.59 2.76
N VAL A 27 -18.85 8.38 2.48
CA VAL A 27 -18.10 8.28 1.23
C VAL A 27 -16.64 7.97 1.52
N ALA A 28 -16.19 6.81 1.09
CA ALA A 28 -14.80 6.41 1.13
C ALA A 28 -14.07 6.91 -0.13
N PRO A 29 -12.88 7.49 -0.01
CA PRO A 29 -12.11 7.89 -1.18
C PRO A 29 -11.53 6.68 -1.92
N LEU A 30 -11.58 6.74 -3.25
CA LEU A 30 -10.93 5.84 -4.19
C LEU A 30 -9.87 6.63 -4.98
N ALA A 31 -9.02 5.96 -5.75
CA ALA A 31 -8.09 6.67 -6.61
C ALA A 31 -8.82 7.44 -7.74
N GLN A 32 -8.07 8.31 -8.44
CA GLN A 32 -8.57 9.07 -9.60
C GLN A 32 -9.78 9.97 -9.29
N ARG A 33 -9.80 10.60 -8.10
CA ARG A 33 -10.87 11.49 -7.62
C ARG A 33 -12.23 10.82 -7.42
N LEU A 34 -12.27 9.48 -7.45
CA LEU A 34 -13.51 8.76 -7.22
C LEU A 34 -13.79 8.61 -5.72
N GLY A 35 -15.07 8.51 -5.39
CA GLY A 35 -15.56 8.09 -4.09
C GLY A 35 -16.43 6.84 -4.23
N LEU A 36 -16.49 6.08 -3.16
CA LEU A 36 -17.35 4.92 -2.98
C LEU A 36 -18.29 5.20 -1.82
N MET A 37 -19.58 5.17 -2.10
CA MET A 37 -20.63 5.30 -1.10
C MET A 37 -21.30 3.93 -0.90
N PRO A 38 -21.01 3.20 0.20
CA PRO A 38 -21.69 1.95 0.50
C PRO A 38 -23.19 2.19 0.68
N LEU A 39 -24.01 1.27 0.17
CA LEU A 39 -25.45 1.28 0.36
C LEU A 39 -25.80 0.30 1.49
N PRO A 40 -26.02 0.77 2.73
CA PRO A 40 -26.59 -0.05 3.78
C PRO A 40 -28.00 -0.50 3.39
N THR A 41 -28.51 -1.53 4.06
CA THR A 41 -29.84 -2.08 3.79
C THR A 41 -30.94 -1.01 3.76
N ALA A 42 -30.86 0.00 4.63
CA ALA A 42 -31.80 1.11 4.70
C ALA A 42 -31.84 1.97 3.42
N LEU A 43 -30.71 2.17 2.74
CA LEU A 43 -30.65 2.93 1.48
C LEU A 43 -30.96 2.07 0.25
N ARG A 44 -30.82 0.74 0.33
CA ARG A 44 -31.11 -0.17 -0.80
C ARG A 44 -32.58 -0.22 -1.17
N SER A 45 -33.49 0.02 -0.22
CA SER A 45 -34.94 0.08 -0.49
C SER A 45 -35.33 1.25 -1.40
N ASP A 46 -34.48 2.28 -1.50
CA ASP A 46 -34.72 3.44 -2.33
C ASP A 46 -34.12 3.33 -3.74
N LEU A 47 -33.54 2.19 -4.11
CA LEU A 47 -33.14 1.95 -5.49
C LEU A 47 -34.39 1.82 -6.39
N PRO A 48 -34.39 2.44 -7.59
CA PRO A 48 -33.27 3.10 -8.26
C PRO A 48 -33.17 4.62 -8.05
N ARG A 49 -33.91 5.21 -7.10
CA ARG A 49 -33.98 6.67 -6.92
C ARG A 49 -32.63 7.29 -6.54
N ILE A 50 -31.85 6.62 -5.69
CA ILE A 50 -30.54 7.12 -5.24
C ILE A 50 -29.56 7.37 -6.40
N PRO A 51 -29.19 6.37 -7.22
CA PRO A 51 -28.26 6.60 -8.33
C PRO A 51 -28.84 7.55 -9.39
N SER A 52 -30.16 7.56 -9.58
CA SER A 52 -30.82 8.56 -10.43
C SER A 52 -30.57 9.99 -9.92
N ALA A 53 -30.83 10.27 -8.64
CA ALA A 53 -30.62 11.58 -8.03
C ALA A 53 -29.15 12.01 -8.05
N LEU A 54 -28.24 11.12 -7.63
CA LEU A 54 -26.80 11.36 -7.66
C LEU A 54 -26.30 11.67 -9.07
N SER A 55 -26.84 10.97 -10.08
CA SER A 55 -26.38 11.11 -11.46
C SER A 55 -26.72 12.46 -12.10
N GLN A 56 -27.54 13.30 -11.46
CA GLN A 56 -27.82 14.66 -11.90
C GLN A 56 -26.58 15.56 -11.80
N GLY A 57 -25.72 15.31 -10.81
CA GLY A 57 -24.49 16.07 -10.61
C GLY A 57 -23.30 15.57 -11.44
N GLY A 58 -23.37 14.37 -12.01
CA GLY A 58 -22.30 13.74 -12.79
C GLY A 58 -22.54 12.24 -12.98
N PRO A 59 -21.79 11.53 -13.84
CA PRO A 59 -21.97 10.10 -14.01
C PRO A 59 -21.68 9.33 -12.72
N VAL A 60 -22.52 8.35 -12.38
CA VAL A 60 -22.29 7.43 -11.26
C VAL A 60 -22.56 5.99 -11.68
N ALA A 61 -21.84 5.05 -11.09
CA ALA A 61 -22.08 3.62 -11.27
C ALA A 61 -22.62 3.01 -9.98
N HIS A 62 -23.71 2.26 -10.07
CA HIS A 62 -24.11 1.34 -9.02
C HIS A 62 -23.41 0.00 -9.25
N VAL A 63 -22.66 -0.47 -8.25
CA VAL A 63 -21.88 -1.71 -8.33
C VAL A 63 -22.23 -2.66 -7.19
N LYS A 64 -22.23 -3.95 -7.51
CA LYS A 64 -22.50 -5.05 -6.60
C LYS A 64 -21.49 -6.16 -6.80
N ALA A 65 -20.99 -6.72 -5.71
CA ALA A 65 -20.19 -7.93 -5.70
C ALA A 65 -20.53 -8.76 -4.46
N ASP A 66 -20.65 -10.07 -4.62
CA ASP A 66 -20.73 -11.02 -3.51
C ASP A 66 -19.97 -12.28 -3.90
N PHE A 67 -18.82 -12.50 -3.26
CA PHE A 67 -17.93 -13.64 -3.49
C PHE A 67 -17.68 -14.39 -2.19
N TRP A 68 -17.77 -15.72 -2.27
CA TRP A 68 -17.53 -16.67 -1.19
C TRP A 68 -16.82 -17.90 -1.75
N GLY A 69 -15.60 -18.15 -1.29
CA GLY A 69 -14.91 -19.41 -1.60
C GLY A 69 -14.49 -19.59 -3.06
N GLY A 70 -14.43 -18.51 -3.85
CA GLY A 70 -14.11 -18.55 -5.29
C GLY A 70 -15.33 -18.45 -6.18
N ASP A 71 -16.51 -18.73 -5.65
CA ASP A 71 -17.79 -18.52 -6.33
C ASP A 71 -18.38 -17.17 -5.96
N GLY A 72 -19.08 -16.54 -6.90
CA GLY A 72 -19.71 -15.27 -6.64
C GLY A 72 -20.37 -14.65 -7.85
N HIS A 73 -20.84 -13.44 -7.69
CA HIS A 73 -21.39 -12.67 -8.79
C HIS A 73 -21.02 -11.20 -8.67
N GLN A 74 -20.96 -10.56 -9.83
CA GLN A 74 -20.89 -9.10 -9.93
C GLN A 74 -22.10 -8.59 -10.70
N ALA A 75 -22.53 -7.38 -10.35
CA ALA A 75 -23.45 -6.62 -11.17
C ALA A 75 -23.07 -5.14 -11.17
N ALA A 76 -23.32 -4.45 -12.27
CA ALA A 76 -23.12 -3.01 -12.34
C ALA A 76 -24.09 -2.35 -13.31
N ALA A 77 -24.43 -1.09 -13.03
CA ALA A 77 -25.22 -0.22 -13.89
C ALA A 77 -24.65 1.20 -13.85
N LEU A 78 -24.67 1.91 -14.99
CA LEU A 78 -24.19 3.28 -15.11
C LEU A 78 -25.38 4.24 -15.27
N TRP A 79 -25.33 5.34 -14.55
CA TRP A 79 -26.33 6.38 -14.53
C TRP A 79 -25.73 7.71 -14.96
N ARG A 80 -26.45 8.46 -15.79
CA ARG A 80 -26.11 9.83 -16.23
C ARG A 80 -27.37 10.66 -16.34
N ALA A 81 -27.36 11.88 -15.78
CA ALA A 81 -28.46 12.84 -15.89
C ALA A 81 -29.84 12.26 -15.49
N GLY A 82 -29.88 11.45 -14.43
CA GLY A 82 -31.09 10.81 -13.92
C GLY A 82 -31.46 9.49 -14.56
N VAL A 83 -30.79 9.09 -15.64
CA VAL A 83 -31.17 7.92 -16.46
C VAL A 83 -30.11 6.84 -16.38
N GLN A 84 -30.55 5.59 -16.30
CA GLN A 84 -29.67 4.44 -16.45
C GLN A 84 -29.29 4.27 -17.93
N VAL A 85 -28.04 4.61 -18.26
CA VAL A 85 -27.54 4.59 -19.65
C VAL A 85 -26.86 3.28 -20.03
N TRP A 86 -26.53 2.44 -19.04
CA TRP A 86 -25.95 1.11 -19.26
C TRP A 86 -26.25 0.16 -18.08
N GLY A 87 -26.39 -1.13 -18.36
CA GLY A 87 -26.71 -2.16 -17.38
C GLY A 87 -28.19 -2.22 -16.98
N PRO A 88 -28.55 -2.97 -15.91
CA PRO A 88 -27.63 -3.75 -15.08
C PRO A 88 -27.04 -4.93 -15.85
N VAL A 89 -25.72 -4.99 -15.94
CA VAL A 89 -25.00 -6.17 -16.43
C VAL A 89 -24.64 -7.02 -15.22
N ARG A 90 -24.82 -8.33 -15.30
CA ARG A 90 -24.50 -9.29 -14.22
C ARG A 90 -23.77 -10.48 -14.80
N THR A 91 -22.80 -11.02 -14.05
CA THR A 91 -22.16 -12.29 -14.37
C THR A 91 -21.79 -13.04 -13.09
N SER A 92 -21.72 -14.37 -13.21
CA SER A 92 -21.14 -15.31 -12.25
C SER A 92 -20.12 -16.26 -12.89
N GLU A 93 -19.91 -16.16 -14.21
CA GLU A 93 -19.10 -17.12 -14.99
C GLU A 93 -17.65 -16.65 -15.13
N PHE A 94 -17.41 -15.33 -15.27
CA PHE A 94 -16.08 -14.70 -15.28
C PHE A 94 -15.07 -15.34 -16.27
N ASP A 95 -15.57 -15.87 -17.38
CA ASP A 95 -14.83 -16.57 -18.43
C ASP A 95 -14.22 -15.63 -19.49
N GLY A 96 -14.82 -14.45 -19.67
CA GLY A 96 -14.35 -13.40 -20.56
C GLY A 96 -13.23 -12.50 -20.00
N PRO A 97 -12.73 -11.55 -20.81
CA PRO A 97 -11.68 -10.64 -20.39
C PRO A 97 -12.16 -9.76 -19.22
N ARG A 98 -11.23 -9.44 -18.30
CA ARG A 98 -11.55 -8.71 -17.07
C ARG A 98 -12.14 -7.33 -17.30
N GLU A 99 -11.82 -6.68 -18.41
CA GLU A 99 -12.37 -5.37 -18.80
C GLU A 99 -13.89 -5.41 -19.06
N ASP A 100 -14.41 -6.56 -19.46
CA ASP A 100 -15.85 -6.77 -19.70
C ASP A 100 -16.60 -7.17 -18.43
N TRP A 101 -15.90 -7.48 -17.34
CA TRP A 101 -16.55 -7.81 -16.08
C TRP A 101 -17.33 -6.58 -15.56
N PRO A 102 -18.54 -6.76 -14.99
CA PRO A 102 -19.47 -5.65 -14.77
C PRO A 102 -18.87 -4.43 -14.07
N ILE A 103 -18.07 -4.64 -13.01
CA ILE A 103 -17.47 -3.53 -12.26
C ILE A 103 -16.41 -2.81 -13.10
N ASN A 104 -15.50 -3.53 -13.74
CA ASN A 104 -14.46 -2.93 -14.59
C ASN A 104 -15.07 -2.19 -15.79
N ALA A 105 -16.07 -2.80 -16.44
CA ALA A 105 -16.82 -2.20 -17.53
C ALA A 105 -17.52 -0.89 -17.10
N ALA A 106 -18.03 -0.82 -15.86
CA ALA A 106 -18.63 0.38 -15.30
C ALA A 106 -17.57 1.45 -14.98
N LEU A 107 -16.43 1.07 -14.38
CA LEU A 107 -15.31 1.97 -14.07
C LEU A 107 -14.74 2.60 -15.34
N ALA A 108 -14.51 1.81 -16.40
CA ALA A 108 -14.08 2.33 -17.69
C ALA A 108 -15.06 3.39 -18.24
N ARG A 109 -16.37 3.15 -18.10
CA ARG A 109 -17.43 4.08 -18.54
C ARG A 109 -17.61 5.30 -17.63
N LEU A 110 -17.12 5.25 -16.39
CA LEU A 110 -16.96 6.41 -15.51
C LEU A 110 -15.76 7.28 -15.91
N GLY A 111 -14.88 6.78 -16.79
CA GLY A 111 -13.69 7.48 -17.25
C GLY A 111 -12.43 7.15 -16.45
N VAL A 112 -12.42 6.04 -15.70
CA VAL A 112 -11.21 5.55 -15.05
C VAL A 112 -10.19 5.19 -16.11
N VAL A 113 -9.00 5.75 -15.99
CA VAL A 113 -7.88 5.52 -16.91
C VAL A 113 -7.05 4.37 -16.35
N SER A 114 -6.84 3.33 -17.16
CA SER A 114 -5.88 2.28 -16.82
C SER A 114 -4.45 2.80 -16.94
N ALA A 115 -3.49 2.23 -16.19
CA ALA A 115 -2.08 2.62 -16.25
C ALA A 115 -1.40 2.44 -17.64
N GLY A 116 -2.12 2.02 -18.68
CA GLY A 116 -1.67 1.98 -20.06
C GLY A 116 -1.02 0.65 -20.47
N PRO A 117 -0.63 0.50 -21.75
CA PRO A 117 -0.03 -0.74 -22.26
C PRO A 117 1.28 -1.06 -21.52
N GLY A 118 1.40 -2.26 -20.97
CA GLY A 118 2.60 -2.74 -20.26
C GLY A 118 2.50 -2.79 -18.73
N ALA A 119 1.36 -2.39 -18.16
CA ALA A 119 1.04 -2.74 -16.77
C ALA A 119 0.89 -4.27 -16.63
N PRO A 120 1.30 -4.88 -15.51
CA PRO A 120 1.11 -6.33 -15.30
C PRO A 120 -0.37 -6.72 -15.43
N ASP A 121 -0.68 -7.88 -16.02
CA ASP A 121 -2.06 -8.37 -16.23
C ASP A 121 -2.94 -8.43 -14.96
N TYR A 122 -2.32 -8.42 -13.77
CA TYR A 122 -3.05 -8.37 -12.50
C TYR A 122 -3.53 -6.95 -12.11
N ARG A 123 -3.05 -5.89 -12.77
CA ARG A 123 -3.53 -4.52 -12.58
C ARG A 123 -4.77 -4.30 -13.44
N ASP A 124 -5.91 -4.74 -12.92
CA ASP A 124 -7.19 -4.36 -13.46
C ASP A 124 -7.68 -3.05 -12.83
N LEU A 125 -8.67 -2.41 -13.48
CA LEU A 125 -9.24 -1.14 -13.01
C LEU A 125 -9.72 -1.24 -11.55
N PHE A 126 -10.26 -2.38 -11.15
CA PHE A 126 -10.70 -2.65 -9.78
C PHE A 126 -9.58 -2.43 -8.75
N VAL A 127 -8.40 -3.02 -8.97
CA VAL A 127 -7.25 -2.83 -8.07
C VAL A 127 -6.72 -1.40 -8.16
N GLU A 128 -6.66 -0.83 -9.37
CA GLU A 128 -6.11 0.51 -9.60
C GLU A 128 -6.93 1.63 -8.94
N VAL A 129 -8.25 1.53 -8.94
CA VAL A 129 -9.10 2.50 -8.21
C VAL A 129 -9.09 2.26 -6.69
N GLY A 130 -8.52 1.15 -6.22
CA GLY A 130 -8.40 0.83 -4.81
C GLY A 130 -9.57 0.02 -4.23
N LEU A 131 -10.42 -0.61 -5.07
CA LEU A 131 -11.54 -1.45 -4.59
C LEU A 131 -11.09 -2.71 -3.84
N GLY A 132 -9.80 -3.04 -3.88
CA GLY A 132 -9.20 -4.11 -3.07
C GLY A 132 -8.88 -3.72 -1.62
N GLN A 133 -9.01 -2.45 -1.23
CA GLN A 133 -8.65 -1.98 0.12
C GLN A 133 -9.71 -2.31 1.19
N GLY A 134 -10.95 -2.56 0.78
CA GLY A 134 -12.04 -2.95 1.67
C GLY A 134 -12.79 -4.17 1.12
N ARG A 135 -13.20 -5.08 2.00
CA ARG A 135 -13.85 -6.35 1.64
C ARG A 135 -15.32 -6.41 1.99
N ASP A 136 -15.77 -5.55 2.90
CA ASP A 136 -17.16 -5.46 3.32
C ASP A 136 -17.55 -4.00 3.64
N GLU A 137 -18.81 -3.79 3.99
CA GLU A 137 -19.33 -2.48 4.33
C GLU A 137 -18.56 -1.82 5.49
N GLY A 138 -18.13 -2.59 6.50
CA GLY A 138 -17.40 -2.08 7.65
C GLY A 138 -16.04 -1.48 7.26
N ASP A 139 -15.29 -2.19 6.40
CA ASP A 139 -14.01 -1.69 5.86
C ASP A 139 -14.20 -0.34 5.14
N TRP A 140 -15.24 -0.21 4.32
CA TRP A 140 -15.52 1.02 3.57
C TRP A 140 -16.01 2.16 4.47
N ARG A 141 -16.85 1.87 5.47
CA ARG A 141 -17.24 2.88 6.47
C ARG A 141 -16.02 3.38 7.25
N TRP A 142 -15.11 2.48 7.61
CA TRP A 142 -13.85 2.86 8.25
C TRP A 142 -12.97 3.72 7.35
N ALA A 143 -12.87 3.39 6.06
CA ALA A 143 -12.16 4.22 5.08
C ALA A 143 -12.77 5.62 4.97
N ALA A 144 -14.10 5.74 4.97
CA ALA A 144 -14.80 7.02 4.96
C ALA A 144 -14.53 7.83 6.24
N LEU A 145 -14.53 7.21 7.41
CA LEU A 145 -14.22 7.89 8.68
C LEU A 145 -12.82 8.48 8.70
N LYS A 146 -11.82 7.77 8.14
CA LYS A 146 -10.44 8.29 8.02
C LYS A 146 -10.34 9.52 7.09
N ALA A 147 -11.29 9.68 6.17
CA ALA A 147 -11.34 10.81 5.24
C ALA A 147 -12.29 11.92 5.68
N TYR A 148 -13.01 11.74 6.80
CA TYR A 148 -14.09 12.63 7.21
C TYR A 148 -13.63 14.09 7.45
N ASP A 149 -12.46 14.26 8.06
CA ASP A 149 -11.90 15.58 8.38
C ASP A 149 -11.17 16.27 7.20
N ALA A 150 -11.19 15.69 6.01
CA ALA A 150 -10.70 16.36 4.80
C ALA A 150 -11.83 17.18 4.18
N ALA A 151 -11.52 18.41 3.77
CA ALA A 151 -12.47 19.32 3.13
C ALA A 151 -12.88 18.82 1.74
N ASP A 152 -11.92 18.28 0.99
CA ASP A 152 -12.12 17.74 -0.36
C ASP A 152 -11.14 16.59 -0.66
N TYR A 153 -11.25 16.03 -1.86
CA TYR A 153 -10.38 14.97 -2.34
C TYR A 153 -8.89 15.35 -2.33
N ASP A 154 -8.55 16.58 -2.73
CA ASP A 154 -7.16 17.00 -2.90
C ASP A 154 -6.45 17.13 -1.56
N GLU A 155 -7.14 17.66 -0.55
CA GLU A 155 -6.65 17.68 0.82
C GLU A 155 -6.47 16.27 1.38
N TRP A 156 -7.47 15.38 1.21
CA TRP A 156 -7.34 13.98 1.62
C TRP A 156 -6.13 13.31 0.93
N TYR A 157 -6.00 13.49 -0.37
CA TYR A 157 -4.94 12.87 -1.17
C TYR A 157 -3.56 13.37 -0.76
N ALA A 158 -3.41 14.68 -0.51
CA ALA A 158 -2.16 15.26 -0.02
C ALA A 158 -1.76 14.69 1.36
N ARG A 159 -2.73 14.54 2.28
CA ARG A 159 -2.49 13.92 3.60
C ARG A 159 -2.05 12.47 3.47
N GLU A 160 -2.69 11.69 2.60
CA GLU A 160 -2.34 10.28 2.38
C GLU A 160 -0.95 10.13 1.72
N GLN A 161 -0.61 11.01 0.77
CA GLN A 161 0.73 11.04 0.17
C GLN A 161 1.81 11.40 1.20
N ALA A 162 1.59 12.44 2.00
CA ALA A 162 2.53 12.82 3.06
C ALA A 162 2.75 11.68 4.07
N LYS A 163 1.69 10.94 4.41
CA LYS A 163 1.79 9.76 5.26
C LYS A 163 2.62 8.65 4.61
N ARG A 164 2.38 8.35 3.33
CA ARG A 164 3.16 7.34 2.58
C ARG A 164 4.63 7.73 2.46
N GLU A 165 4.91 8.99 2.18
CA GLU A 165 6.28 9.51 2.11
C GLU A 165 6.99 9.40 3.47
N TYR A 166 6.29 9.73 4.55
CA TYR A 166 6.81 9.56 5.91
C TYR A 166 7.10 8.09 6.22
N GLU A 167 6.16 7.18 5.94
CA GLU A 167 6.32 5.74 6.14
C GLU A 167 7.45 5.18 5.29
N ALA A 168 7.56 5.60 4.03
CA ALA A 168 8.63 5.21 3.12
C ALA A 168 9.99 5.70 3.61
N ARG A 169 10.07 6.94 4.11
CA ARG A 169 11.28 7.49 4.72
C ARG A 169 11.68 6.70 5.97
N ALA A 170 10.72 6.42 6.86
CA ALA A 170 10.95 5.62 8.06
C ALA A 170 11.33 4.16 7.72
N ALA A 171 10.77 3.59 6.65
CA ALA A 171 11.15 2.27 6.15
C ALA A 171 12.56 2.28 5.55
N ALA A 172 12.91 3.28 4.75
CA ALA A 172 14.26 3.45 4.20
C ALA A 172 15.30 3.63 5.29
N GLU A 173 15.02 4.44 6.31
CA GLU A 173 15.89 4.61 7.47
C GLU A 173 16.07 3.30 8.25
N ARG A 174 15.00 2.51 8.45
CA ARG A 174 15.11 1.18 9.05
C ARG A 174 15.93 0.22 8.19
N ALA A 175 15.75 0.26 6.87
CA ALA A 175 16.45 -0.61 5.93
C ALA A 175 17.97 -0.39 5.91
N ILE A 176 18.46 0.81 6.26
CA ILE A 176 19.90 1.08 6.45
C ILE A 176 20.50 0.15 7.52
N TYR A 177 19.75 -0.12 8.59
CA TYR A 177 20.23 -0.90 9.73
C TYR A 177 19.74 -2.35 9.72
N GLU A 178 18.84 -2.70 8.80
CA GLU A 178 18.33 -4.06 8.64
C GLU A 178 19.31 -4.93 7.82
N ARG A 179 19.55 -6.14 8.34
CA ARG A 179 20.44 -7.11 7.69
C ARG A 179 19.84 -7.53 6.36
N LEU A 180 20.67 -7.60 5.32
CA LEU A 180 20.28 -8.15 4.02
C LEU A 180 19.97 -9.65 4.20
N PRO A 181 18.73 -10.09 3.92
CA PRO A 181 18.38 -11.50 4.06
C PRO A 181 19.15 -12.33 3.03
N GLY A 182 19.73 -13.44 3.48
CA GLY A 182 20.39 -14.43 2.60
C GLY A 182 21.83 -14.10 2.16
N ILE A 183 22.39 -12.95 2.54
CA ILE A 183 23.81 -12.65 2.28
C ILE A 183 24.68 -13.22 3.42
N PRO A 184 25.55 -14.21 3.15
CA PRO A 184 26.38 -14.82 4.17
C PRO A 184 27.52 -13.89 4.56
N VAL A 185 27.73 -13.72 5.87
CA VAL A 185 28.88 -13.01 6.43
C VAL A 185 29.81 -14.01 7.14
N PRO A 186 31.13 -13.87 7.00
CA PRO A 186 32.09 -14.77 7.63
C PRO A 186 32.23 -14.55 9.14
N LEU A 187 31.72 -13.43 9.67
CA LEU A 187 31.76 -13.08 11.08
C LEU A 187 30.35 -12.93 11.65
N ASN A 188 30.11 -13.55 12.81
CA ASN A 188 28.85 -13.43 13.54
C ASN A 188 28.90 -12.29 14.59
N GLY A 189 27.73 -11.93 15.15
CA GLY A 189 27.64 -10.80 16.08
C GLY A 189 28.50 -10.93 17.35
N LYS A 190 28.78 -12.14 17.84
CA LYS A 190 29.67 -12.33 19.00
C LYS A 190 31.13 -12.07 18.64
N GLU A 191 31.55 -12.48 17.45
CA GLU A 191 32.90 -12.25 16.93
C GLU A 191 33.14 -10.76 16.70
N ILE A 192 32.14 -10.03 16.19
CA ILE A 192 32.22 -8.57 16.01
C ILE A 192 32.35 -7.84 17.35
N ILE A 193 31.59 -8.26 18.37
CA ILE A 193 31.72 -7.70 19.74
C ILE A 193 33.13 -7.91 20.26
N ALA A 194 33.69 -9.12 20.13
CA ALA A 194 35.02 -9.42 20.61
C ALA A 194 36.11 -8.62 19.87
N LEU A 195 35.98 -8.49 18.54
CA LEU A 195 36.94 -7.80 17.69
C LEU A 195 36.97 -6.28 17.93
N LEU A 196 35.80 -5.66 18.07
CA LEU A 196 35.68 -4.19 18.17
C LEU A 196 35.43 -3.69 19.59
N GLY A 197 35.22 -4.57 20.58
CA GLY A 197 34.94 -4.18 21.96
C GLY A 197 33.65 -3.35 22.12
N ILE A 198 32.72 -3.41 21.16
CA ILE A 198 31.50 -2.62 21.16
C ILE A 198 30.38 -3.28 21.97
N PRO A 199 29.53 -2.49 22.68
CA PRO A 199 28.40 -3.03 23.41
C PRO A 199 27.35 -3.64 22.47
N GLN A 200 26.57 -4.58 22.98
CA GLN A 200 25.46 -5.18 22.23
C GLN A 200 24.43 -4.12 21.86
N GLY A 201 24.15 -3.95 20.56
CA GLY A 201 23.20 -2.93 20.09
C GLY A 201 23.29 -2.61 18.59
N ARG A 202 22.78 -1.43 18.22
CA ARG A 202 22.65 -0.97 16.82
C ARG A 202 23.97 -0.98 16.04
N THR A 203 25.09 -0.78 16.72
CA THR A 203 26.44 -0.78 16.11
C THR A 203 26.80 -2.14 15.51
N ILE A 204 26.38 -3.26 16.13
CA ILE A 204 26.62 -4.61 15.60
C ILE A 204 25.83 -4.83 14.31
N GLY A 205 24.57 -4.38 14.27
CA GLY A 205 23.75 -4.43 13.06
C GLY A 205 24.40 -3.68 11.90
N ALA A 206 24.93 -2.49 12.18
CA ALA A 206 25.66 -1.67 11.20
C ALA A 206 26.97 -2.33 10.72
N ALA A 207 27.71 -3.00 11.62
CA ALA A 207 28.91 -3.76 11.28
C ALA A 207 28.60 -4.97 10.39
N ILE A 208 27.57 -5.75 10.73
CA ILE A 208 27.11 -6.87 9.89
C ILE A 208 26.63 -6.35 8.53
N ARG A 209 25.88 -5.24 8.50
CA ARG A 209 25.42 -4.61 7.27
C ARG A 209 26.58 -4.24 6.34
N HIS A 210 27.62 -3.61 6.88
CA HIS A 210 28.81 -3.23 6.12
C HIS A 210 29.50 -4.45 5.48
N LEU A 211 29.62 -5.56 6.21
CA LEU A 211 30.16 -6.80 5.66
C LEU A 211 29.28 -7.42 4.57
N GLN A 212 27.95 -7.33 4.72
CA GLN A 212 27.01 -7.80 3.69
C GLN A 212 27.11 -6.97 2.40
N GLU A 213 27.26 -5.66 2.52
CA GLU A 213 27.46 -4.76 1.36
C GLU A 213 28.77 -5.08 0.63
N LEU A 214 29.87 -5.26 1.36
CA LEU A 214 31.14 -5.68 0.78
C LEU A 214 31.06 -7.06 0.10
N HIS A 215 30.28 -7.99 0.64
CA HIS A 215 30.03 -9.28 0.01
C HIS A 215 29.27 -9.14 -1.31
N VAL A 216 28.28 -8.25 -1.36
CA VAL A 216 27.53 -7.97 -2.60
C VAL A 216 28.44 -7.36 -3.67
N ASP A 217 29.30 -6.41 -3.29
CA ASP A 217 30.16 -5.69 -4.23
C ASP A 217 31.35 -6.51 -4.72
N ARG A 218 31.96 -7.32 -3.83
CA ARG A 218 33.24 -8.02 -4.09
C ARG A 218 33.09 -9.54 -4.18
N GLY A 219 31.90 -10.07 -3.92
CA GLY A 219 31.67 -11.51 -3.76
C GLY A 219 32.10 -12.03 -2.39
N PRO A 220 32.19 -13.37 -2.21
CA PRO A 220 32.50 -14.00 -0.94
C PRO A 220 33.77 -13.48 -0.27
N LEU A 221 33.64 -12.97 0.95
CA LEU A 221 34.76 -12.47 1.75
C LEU A 221 35.35 -13.60 2.61
N SER A 222 36.68 -13.68 2.68
CA SER A 222 37.34 -14.47 3.72
C SER A 222 37.17 -13.80 5.08
N ARG A 223 37.42 -14.57 6.16
CA ARG A 223 37.33 -14.07 7.52
C ARG A 223 38.30 -12.90 7.75
N GLU A 224 39.54 -13.03 7.31
CA GLU A 224 40.61 -12.05 7.53
C GLU A 224 40.32 -10.73 6.82
N VAL A 225 39.78 -10.79 5.59
CA VAL A 225 39.37 -9.61 4.83
C VAL A 225 38.20 -8.90 5.51
N ALA A 226 37.25 -9.66 6.05
CA ALA A 226 36.12 -9.11 6.80
C ALA A 226 36.56 -8.46 8.11
N GLU A 227 37.50 -9.04 8.85
CA GLU A 227 38.05 -8.46 10.08
C GLU A 227 38.78 -7.14 9.78
N ALA A 228 39.65 -7.12 8.77
CA ALA A 228 40.36 -5.91 8.35
C ALA A 228 39.40 -4.79 7.90
N ALA A 229 38.37 -5.15 7.12
CA ALA A 229 37.34 -4.21 6.69
C ALA A 229 36.53 -3.65 7.87
N LEU A 230 36.17 -4.48 8.85
CA LEU A 230 35.47 -4.04 10.05
C LEU A 230 36.32 -3.09 10.90
N CYS A 231 37.61 -3.37 11.08
CA CYS A 231 38.51 -2.49 11.82
C CYS A 231 38.66 -1.14 11.11
N ALA A 232 38.80 -1.13 9.77
CA ALA A 232 38.85 0.10 8.98
C ALA A 232 37.55 0.92 9.12
N TRP A 233 36.40 0.27 8.98
CA TRP A 233 35.08 0.88 9.17
C TRP A 233 34.87 1.43 10.58
N ALA A 234 35.36 0.72 11.61
CA ALA A 234 35.27 1.16 12.99
C ALA A 234 36.14 2.41 13.24
N ALA A 235 37.35 2.45 12.69
CA ALA A 235 38.26 3.58 12.78
C ALA A 235 37.68 4.85 12.11
N GLU A 236 37.06 4.71 10.94
CA GLU A 236 36.36 5.81 10.24
C GLU A 236 35.22 6.41 11.07
N ARG A 237 34.62 5.61 11.96
CA ARG A 237 33.52 6.01 12.84
C ARG A 237 33.96 6.41 14.25
N GLY A 238 35.27 6.37 14.55
CA GLY A 238 35.82 6.67 15.87
C GLY A 238 35.40 5.65 16.94
N LEU A 239 35.09 4.41 16.54
CA LEU A 239 34.84 3.31 17.47
C LEU A 239 36.16 2.72 17.94
N PRO A 240 36.24 2.23 19.20
CA PRO A 240 37.42 1.49 19.64
C PRO A 240 37.59 0.24 18.78
N SER A 241 38.82 -0.07 18.38
CA SER A 241 39.21 -1.36 17.83
C SER A 241 40.12 -2.02 18.86
N SER A 242 39.94 -3.31 19.15
CA SER A 242 40.72 -4.04 20.17
C SER A 242 42.20 -4.26 19.79
N THR A 243 42.77 -3.41 18.93
CA THR A 243 44.14 -3.46 18.42
C THR A 243 44.99 -2.34 19.03
N GLU A 244 44.90 -2.15 20.34
CA GLU A 244 45.98 -1.59 21.14
C GLU A 244 46.46 -2.67 22.13
N GLY A 245 47.07 -3.71 21.56
CA GLY A 245 47.84 -4.68 22.30
C GLY A 245 49.32 -4.40 22.10
N GLU A 246 49.96 -3.94 23.18
CA GLU A 246 51.33 -4.31 23.54
C GLU A 246 52.48 -3.67 22.73
N ASP A 247 52.90 -2.46 23.13
CA ASP A 247 54.25 -1.98 22.82
C ASP A 247 54.78 -1.03 23.91
N THR A 248 55.28 -1.59 25.01
CA THR A 248 56.41 -1.03 25.78
C THR A 248 56.96 -2.07 26.77
N VAL A 249 57.94 -2.86 26.34
CA VAL A 249 59.09 -3.25 27.17
C VAL A 249 60.34 -3.16 26.28
N PRO A 250 61.37 -2.41 26.72
CA PRO A 250 62.64 -3.11 26.91
C PRO A 250 63.32 -2.81 28.25
N THR A 251 64.08 -3.82 28.64
CA THR A 251 64.88 -4.08 29.84
C THR A 251 66.17 -3.25 29.93
N GLY A 252 66.65 -2.99 31.16
CA GLY A 252 68.06 -2.69 31.50
C GLY A 252 68.34 -1.20 31.73
N SER A 253 69.03 -0.76 32.79
CA SER A 253 70.05 -1.39 33.66
C SER A 253 69.84 -1.10 35.14
#